data_AF-A0AAU7WP75-F1
#
_entry.id   AF-A0AAU7WP75-F1
#
_cell.length_a   1.000
_cell.length_b   1.000
_cell.length_c   1.000
_cell.angle_alpha   90.00
_cell.angle_beta   90.00
_cell.angle_gamma   90.00
#
_symmetry.space_group_name_H-M   'P 1'
#
loop_
_entity.id
_entity.type
_entity.pdbx_description
1 polymer ?
#
loop_
_entity_poly.entity_id
_entity_poly.type
_entity_poly.pdbx_seq_one_letter_code
_entity_poly.pdbx_strand_id
1 'polypeptide(L)'
;MEKQAAAIFDGEKVKQLSQLFDAPQYAQQFIDLARKAGPCRDLRIRAKAVLTDAEGKPVINPKTKAPMVGWADWHPSTAKVA
;
A
#
# COMPACT_ATOMS: atom_id res chain seq x y z
N MET A 1 4.50 18.20 -21.59
CA MET A 1 5.34 17.24 -20.84
C MET A 1 4.59 16.67 -19.64
N GLU A 2 4.09 17.51 -18.73
CA GLU A 2 3.47 17.04 -17.47
C GLU A 2 2.26 16.10 -17.64
N LYS A 3 1.36 16.38 -18.60
CA LYS A 3 0.19 15.52 -18.86
C LYS A 3 0.55 14.13 -19.40
N GLN A 4 1.59 14.02 -20.22
CA GLN A 4 2.05 12.73 -20.75
C GLN A 4 2.77 11.92 -19.66
N ALA A 5 3.59 12.59 -18.84
CA ALA A 5 4.21 11.97 -17.70
C ALA A 5 3.14 11.43 -16.73
N ALA A 6 2.14 12.24 -16.37
CA ALA A 6 1.02 11.83 -15.52
C ALA A 6 0.29 10.57 -16.06
N ALA A 7 0.02 10.51 -17.36
CA ALA A 7 -0.63 9.34 -17.97
C ALA A 7 0.23 8.07 -17.94
N ILE A 8 1.56 8.19 -18.12
CA ILE A 8 2.48 7.06 -17.99
C ILE A 8 2.50 6.55 -16.55
N PHE A 9 2.51 7.46 -15.57
CA PHE A 9 2.53 7.09 -14.15
C PHE A 9 1.19 6.54 -13.64
N ASP A 10 0.06 7.00 -14.18
CA ASP A 10 -1.27 6.50 -13.84
C ASP A 10 -1.53 5.10 -14.41
N GLY A 11 -0.94 4.80 -15.58
CA GLY A 11 -1.02 3.49 -16.22
C GLY A 11 -0.06 2.43 -15.67
N GLU A 12 0.76 2.75 -14.66
CA GLU A 12 1.83 1.85 -14.25
C GLU A 12 1.30 0.67 -13.44
N LYS A 13 1.60 -0.53 -13.92
CA LYS A 13 1.28 -1.79 -13.25
C LYS A 13 2.05 -1.86 -11.93
N VAL A 14 1.33 -1.90 -10.82
CA VAL A 14 1.91 -2.10 -9.48
C VAL A 14 2.75 -3.38 -9.49
N LYS A 15 4.07 -3.24 -9.31
CA LYS A 15 5.01 -4.37 -9.18
C LYS A 15 5.51 -4.46 -7.75
N GLN A 16 5.55 -5.68 -7.23
CA GLN A 16 6.18 -5.96 -5.95
C GLN A 16 7.69 -5.76 -6.08
N LEU A 17 8.25 -4.84 -5.29
CA LEU A 17 9.67 -4.50 -5.35
C LEU A 17 10.58 -5.53 -4.67
N SER A 18 10.04 -6.32 -3.73
CA SER A 18 10.78 -7.43 -3.11
C SER A 18 9.85 -8.54 -2.63
N GLN A 19 10.28 -9.79 -2.77
CA GLN A 19 9.66 -10.94 -2.12
C GLN A 19 10.08 -11.11 -0.65
N LEU A 20 11.22 -10.56 -0.24
CA LEU A 20 11.82 -10.81 1.08
C LEU A 20 11.22 -9.98 2.23
N PHE A 21 10.71 -8.77 1.95
CA PHE A 21 10.19 -7.90 2.99
C PHE A 21 8.69 -8.13 3.21
N ASP A 22 8.35 -9.22 3.91
CA ASP A 22 6.97 -9.53 4.34
C ASP A 22 6.52 -8.61 5.49
N ALA A 23 7.45 -8.25 6.39
CA ALA A 23 7.12 -7.40 7.52
C ALA A 23 7.13 -5.91 7.15
N PRO A 24 6.08 -5.14 7.50
CA PRO A 24 5.94 -3.74 7.07
C PRO A 24 7.06 -2.82 7.60
N GLN A 25 7.65 -3.12 8.76
CA GLN A 25 8.78 -2.37 9.29
C GLN A 25 10.02 -2.43 8.39
N TYR A 26 10.29 -3.58 7.77
CA TYR A 26 11.42 -3.73 6.84
C TYR A 26 11.14 -3.06 5.50
N ALA A 27 9.89 -3.15 5.03
CA ALA A 27 9.44 -2.40 3.85
C ALA A 27 9.60 -0.89 4.06
N GLN A 28 9.27 -0.37 5.24
CA GLN A 28 9.47 1.04 5.58
C GLN A 28 10.94 1.44 5.55
N GLN A 29 11.82 0.66 6.19
CA GLN A 29 13.27 0.91 6.17
C GLN A 29 13.83 0.92 4.75
N PHE A 30 13.38 0.00 3.89
CA PHE A 30 13.77 -0.01 2.48
C PHE A 30 13.31 1.24 1.74
N ILE A 31 12.06 1.67 1.93
CA ILE A 31 11.54 2.90 1.33
C ILE A 31 12.35 4.11 1.78
N ASP A 32 12.72 4.18 3.06
CA ASP A 32 13.52 5.28 3.60
C ASP A 32 14.93 5.31 2.99
N LEU A 33 15.54 4.14 2.79
CA LEU A 33 16.83 4.02 2.11
C LEU A 33 16.73 4.39 0.62
N ALA A 34 15.71 3.91 -0.09
CA ALA A 34 15.49 4.20 -1.50
C ALA A 34 15.31 5.71 -1.74
N ARG A 35 14.51 6.38 -0.89
CA ARG A 35 14.32 7.83 -0.93
C ARG A 35 15.60 8.62 -0.71
N LYS A 36 16.54 8.10 0.10
CA LYS A 36 17.86 8.71 0.30
C LYS A 36 18.79 8.48 -0.88
N ALA A 37 18.66 7.34 -1.57
CA ALA A 37 19.51 6.98 -2.70
C ALA A 37 19.18 7.78 -3.97
N GLY A 38 17.93 8.22 -4.15
CA GLY A 38 17.54 9.01 -5.31
C GLY A 38 16.04 9.32 -5.38
N PRO A 39 15.59 9.95 -6.49
CA PRO A 39 14.19 10.26 -6.67
C PRO A 39 13.38 8.97 -6.84
N CYS A 40 12.52 8.69 -5.86
CA CYS A 40 11.55 7.60 -5.91
C CYS A 40 10.12 8.17 -5.81
N ARG A 41 9.25 7.74 -6.71
CA ARG A 41 7.84 8.14 -6.77
C ARG A 41 6.94 6.98 -6.32
N ASP A 42 5.87 7.30 -5.58
CA ASP A 42 4.78 6.37 -5.24
C ASP A 42 5.17 5.06 -4.52
N LEU A 43 6.26 5.08 -3.74
CA LEU A 43 6.60 3.97 -2.84
C LEU A 43 5.57 3.88 -1.70
N ARG A 44 4.76 2.81 -1.73
CA ARG A 44 3.74 2.50 -0.73
C ARG A 44 3.91 1.08 -0.21
N ILE A 45 3.58 0.89 1.06
CA ILE A 45 3.49 -0.43 1.68
C ILE A 45 2.03 -0.87 1.53
N ARG A 46 1.81 -2.11 1.09
CA ARG A 46 0.47 -2.72 1.04
C ARG A 46 0.46 -3.97 1.88
N ALA A 47 -0.57 -4.11 2.70
CA ALA A 47 -0.77 -5.29 3.55
C ALA A 47 -2.13 -5.93 3.22
N LYS A 48 -2.25 -7.24 3.51
CA LYS A 48 -3.56 -7.90 3.50
C LYS A 48 -4.36 -7.38 4.68
N ALA A 49 -5.45 -6.67 4.40
CA ALA A 49 -6.34 -6.13 5.41
C ALA A 49 -7.80 -6.24 4.95
N VAL A 50 -8.72 -5.99 5.88
CA VAL A 50 -10.14 -5.86 5.55
C VAL A 50 -10.30 -4.63 4.66
N LEU A 51 -10.87 -4.83 3.48
CA LEU A 51 -11.20 -3.74 2.57
C LEU A 51 -12.31 -2.90 3.19
N THR A 52 -12.07 -1.61 3.31
CA THR A 52 -13.04 -0.63 3.77
C THR A 52 -13.51 0.21 2.60
N ASP A 53 -14.79 0.56 2.59
CA ASP A 53 -15.36 1.52 1.65
C ASP A 53 -14.88 2.95 1.97
N ALA A 54 -15.24 3.94 1.13
CA ALA A 54 -14.91 5.35 1.30
C ALA A 54 -15.34 5.94 2.67
N GLU A 55 -16.38 5.38 3.28
CA GLU A 55 -16.88 5.74 4.62
C GLU A 55 -16.18 4.97 5.77
N GLY A 56 -15.16 4.15 5.47
CA GLY A 56 -14.44 3.36 6.47
C GLY A 56 -15.16 2.08 6.93
N LYS A 57 -16.32 1.76 6.35
CA LYS A 57 -17.08 0.54 6.68
C LYS A 57 -16.49 -0.68 5.98
N PRO A 58 -16.37 -1.85 6.64
CA PRO A 58 -15.91 -3.07 6.01
C PRO A 58 -16.78 -3.46 4.80
N VAL A 59 -16.16 -3.73 3.66
CA VAL A 59 -16.85 -4.28 2.49
C VAL A 59 -17.22 -5.73 2.81
N ILE A 60 -18.51 -6.03 2.89
CA ILE A 60 -19.00 -7.37 3.20
C ILE A 60 -19.20 -8.16 1.92
N ASN A 61 -18.70 -9.39 1.88
CA ASN A 61 -18.95 -10.29 0.77
C ASN A 61 -20.41 -10.77 0.82
N PRO A 62 -21.21 -10.58 -0.24
CA PRO A 62 -22.62 -10.95 -0.25
C PRO A 62 -22.86 -12.46 -0.11
N LYS A 63 -21.89 -13.31 -0.50
CA LYS A 63 -21.98 -14.77 -0.44
C LYS A 63 -21.60 -15.33 0.92
N THR A 64 -20.52 -14.83 1.52
CA THR A 64 -19.98 -15.38 2.79
C THR A 64 -20.41 -14.58 4.03
N LYS A 65 -20.99 -13.39 3.85
CA LYS A 65 -21.32 -12.42 4.90
C LYS A 65 -20.11 -12.00 5.77
N ALA A 66 -18.90 -12.35 5.35
CA ALA A 66 -17.67 -12.00 6.03
C ALA A 66 -17.06 -10.73 5.41
N PRO A 67 -16.25 -9.97 6.18
CA PRO A 67 -15.47 -8.87 5.64
C PRO A 67 -14.52 -9.35 4.54
N MET A 68 -14.48 -8.62 3.43
CA MET A 68 -13.59 -8.91 2.31
C MET A 68 -12.16 -8.55 2.70
N VAL A 69 -11.25 -9.51 2.56
CA VAL A 69 -9.81 -9.29 2.76
C VAL A 69 -9.16 -9.07 1.40
N GLY A 70 -8.39 -7.99 1.28
CA GLY A 70 -7.68 -7.63 0.07
C GLY A 70 -6.41 -6.85 0.37
N TRP A 71 -5.76 -6.33 -0.66
CA TRP A 71 -4.60 -5.46 -0.50
C TRP A 71 -5.07 -4.04 -0.21
N ALA A 72 -4.69 -3.52 0.95
CA ALA A 72 -4.92 -2.13 1.34
C ALA A 72 -3.59 -1.42 1.60
N ASP A 73 -3.59 -0.10 1.45
CA ASP A 73 -2.42 0.72 1.80
C ASP A 73 -2.17 0.59 3.31
N TRP A 74 -0.95 0.23 3.67
CA TRP A 74 -0.53 0.09 5.06
C TRP A 74 -0.08 1.44 5.58
N HIS A 75 -0.61 1.81 6.74
CA HIS A 75 -0.23 3.02 7.46
C HIS A 75 0.47 2.54 8.73
N PRO A 76 1.61 3.12 9.11
CA PRO A 76 2.18 2.87 10.42
C PRO A 76 1.15 3.31 11.45
N SER A 77 0.47 2.35 12.07
CA SER A 77 -0.43 2.65 13.17
C SER A 77 0.42 3.27 14.27
N THR A 78 0.10 4.50 14.66
CA THR A 78 0.52 5.10 15.93
C THR A 78 -0.17 4.35 17.08
N ALA A 79 -0.10 3.03 17.11
CA ALA A 79 -0.46 2.24 18.27
C ALA A 79 0.57 2.61 19.33
N LYS A 80 0.21 3.61 20.15
CA LYS A 80 0.82 3.82 21.45
C LYS A 80 0.81 2.45 22.11
N VAL A 81 2.00 1.87 22.26
CA VAL A 81 2.22 0.78 23.21
C VAL A 81 1.84 1.40 24.56
N ALA A 82 0.67 1.01 25.06
CA ALA A 82 0.24 1.30 26.42
C ALA A 82 1.02 0.41 27.39
#